data_AF-A0A924DF69-F1
#
_entry.id   AF-A0A924DF69-F1
#
_cell.length_a   1.000
_cell.length_b   1.000
_cell.length_c   1.000
_cell.angle_alpha   90.00
_cell.angle_beta   90.00
_cell.angle_gamma   90.00
#
_symmetry.space_group_name_H-M   'P 1'
#
loop_
_entity.id
_entity.type
_entity.pdbx_description
1 polymer ?
#
loop_
_entity_poly.entity_id
_entity_poly.type
_entity_poly.pdbx_seq_one_letter_code
_entity_poly.pdbx_strand_id
1 'polypeptide(L)' 'MLTILPDDPEPDDETASDEKPRPRFGSGKGIFRMAHDFDAPLEDFREYME' A
#
# COMPACT_ATOMS: atom_id res chain seq x y z
N MET A 1 -0.46 25.41 51.91
CA MET A 1 -1.23 24.41 51.15
C MET A 1 -0.44 24.12 49.88
N LEU A 2 0.02 22.89 49.71
CA LEU A 2 0.71 22.47 48.50
C LEU A 2 -0.37 22.28 47.41
N THR A 3 -0.43 23.17 46.43
CA THR A 3 -1.33 23.01 45.28
C THR A 3 -0.79 21.90 44.40
N ILE A 4 -1.48 20.76 44.40
CA ILE A 4 -1.26 19.66 43.48
C ILE A 4 -1.52 20.22 42.07
N LEU A 5 -0.47 20.30 41.25
CA LEU A 5 -0.60 20.55 39.81
C LEU A 5 -1.45 19.39 39.24
N PRO A 6 -2.50 19.63 38.43
CA PRO A 6 -3.15 18.53 37.73
C PRO A 6 -2.07 17.82 36.89
N ASP A 7 -2.03 16.50 37.04
CA ASP A 7 -1.23 15.58 36.23
C ASP A 7 -1.34 16.05 34.77
N ASP A 8 -0.20 16.44 34.16
CA ASP A 8 -0.14 16.63 32.72
C ASP A 8 -0.72 15.36 32.08
N PRO A 9 -1.65 15.45 31.11
CA PRO A 9 -2.07 14.25 30.40
C PRO A 9 -0.84 13.69 29.71
N GLU A 10 -0.33 12.57 30.24
CA GLU A 10 0.64 11.73 29.55
C GLU A 10 0.14 11.55 28.10
N PRO A 11 1.00 11.71 27.09
CA PRO A 11 0.55 11.61 25.70
C PRO A 11 -0.05 10.23 25.50
N ASP A 12 -1.38 10.18 25.42
CA ASP A 12 -2.12 8.97 25.12
C ASP A 12 -1.55 8.44 23.80
N ASP A 13 -0.86 7.32 23.96
CA ASP A 13 -0.22 6.49 22.97
C ASP A 13 -0.95 6.54 21.63
N GLU A 14 -0.19 6.85 20.58
CA GLU A 14 -0.64 6.83 19.20
C GLU A 14 -1.34 5.50 18.88
N THR A 15 -2.67 5.49 18.95
CA THR A 15 -3.48 4.39 18.43
C THR A 15 -4.36 4.91 17.31
N ALA A 16 -3.75 5.64 16.37
CA ALA A 16 -4.28 5.73 15.03
C ALA A 16 -4.20 4.33 14.38
N SER A 17 -5.19 3.48 14.65
CA SER A 17 -5.40 2.24 13.90
C SER A 17 -5.92 2.58 12.50
N ASP A 18 -5.13 3.31 11.72
CA ASP A 18 -5.25 3.38 10.27
C ASP A 18 -4.65 2.10 9.69
N GLU A 19 -5.17 0.95 10.13
CA GLU A 19 -4.75 -0.36 9.63
C GLU A 19 -5.41 -0.58 8.27
N LYS A 20 -4.94 0.16 7.25
CA LYS A 20 -5.23 -0.20 5.87
C LYS A 20 -4.88 -1.67 5.71
N PRO A 21 -5.82 -2.50 5.22
CA PRO A 21 -5.60 -3.95 5.13
C PRO A 21 -4.35 -4.20 4.29
N ARG A 22 -3.36 -4.86 4.91
CA ARG A 22 -2.12 -5.21 4.22
C ARG A 22 -2.42 -6.26 3.16
N PRO A 23 -1.88 -6.12 1.93
CA PRO A 23 -2.07 -7.14 0.90
C PRO A 23 -1.48 -8.47 1.39
N ARG A 24 -2.27 -9.54 1.28
CA ARG A 24 -1.83 -10.91 1.60
C ARG A 24 -1.02 -11.48 0.44
N PHE A 25 -0.11 -12.41 0.74
CA PHE A 25 0.59 -13.15 -0.31
C PHE A 25 -0.42 -13.81 -1.26
N GLY A 26 -0.26 -13.56 -2.57
CA GLY A 26 -1.19 -14.06 -3.59
C GLY A 26 -2.52 -13.32 -3.68
N SER A 27 -2.70 -12.15 -3.05
CA SER A 27 -3.92 -11.33 -3.15
C SER A 27 -4.30 -10.98 -4.60
N GLY A 28 -3.31 -10.90 -5.50
CA GLY A 28 -3.50 -10.65 -6.93
C GLY A 28 -3.73 -11.90 -7.81
N LYS A 29 -3.74 -13.11 -7.23
CA LYS A 29 -3.78 -14.35 -8.01
C LYS A 29 -5.12 -14.48 -8.75
N GLY A 30 -5.06 -14.53 -10.09
CA GLY A 30 -6.24 -14.70 -10.94
C GLY A 30 -7.03 -13.41 -11.19
N ILE A 31 -6.56 -12.26 -10.73
CA ILE A 31 -7.21 -10.96 -10.97
C ILE A 31 -7.08 -10.52 -12.43
N PHE A 32 -5.99 -10.91 -13.09
CA PHE A 32 -5.74 -10.57 -14.49
C PHE A 32 -5.54 -11.83 -15.33
N ARG A 33 -5.95 -11.74 -16.59
CA ARG A 33 -5.69 -12.74 -17.63
C ARG A 33 -4.56 -12.22 -18.50
N MET A 34 -3.48 -12.98 -18.62
CA MET A 34 -2.38 -12.70 -19.53
C MET A 34 -2.73 -13.29 -20.90
N ALA A 35 -2.62 -12.48 -21.95
CA ALA A 35 -2.78 -12.96 -23.32
C ALA A 35 -1.57 -13.82 -23.73
N HIS A 36 -1.76 -14.75 -24.66
CA HIS A 36 -0.70 -15.67 -25.10
C HIS A 36 0.44 -14.97 -25.85
N ASP A 37 0.19 -13.77 -26.34
CA ASP A 37 1.05 -12.93 -27.16
C ASP A 37 1.59 -11.71 -26.39
N PHE A 38 1.54 -11.70 -25.06
CA PHE A 38 1.94 -10.54 -24.25
C PHE A 38 3.37 -10.04 -24.54
N ASP A 39 4.31 -10.95 -24.80
CA ASP A 39 5.70 -10.61 -25.11
C ASP A 39 5.93 -10.25 -26.59
N ALA A 40 4.89 -10.28 -27.43
CA ALA A 40 5.02 -9.93 -28.84
C ALA A 40 5.23 -8.42 -29.03
N PRO A 41 6.07 -8.00 -29.99
CA PRO A 41 6.27 -6.59 -30.27
C PRO A 41 4.97 -5.97 -30.80
N LEU A 42 4.56 -4.86 -30.19
CA LEU A 42 3.44 -4.06 -30.66
C LEU A 42 3.81 -3.40 -31.98
N GLU A 43 2.95 -3.52 -32.99
CA GLU A 43 3.19 -3.00 -34.36
C GLU A 43 3.57 -1.51 -34.32
N ASP A 44 2.81 -0.71 -33.56
CA ASP A 44 3.01 0.74 -33.41
C ASP A 44 4.32 1.12 -32.68
N PHE A 45 4.98 0.15 -32.01
CA PHE A 45 6.21 0.38 -31.25
C PHE A 45 7.45 -0.22 -31.91
N ARG A 46 7.32 -0.89 -33.06
CA ARG A 46 8.46 -1.50 -33.76
C ARG A 46 9.53 -0.49 -34.16
N GLU A 47 9.11 0.72 -34.54
CA GLU A 47 10.00 1.82 -34.90
C GLU A 47 10.90 2.28 -33.73
N TYR A 48 10.51 2.02 -32.48
CA TYR A 48 11.24 2.46 -31.29
C TYR A 48 12.16 1.39 -30.67
N MET A 49 12.23 0.19 -31.25
CA MET A 49 12.99 -0.95 -30.71
C MET A 49 14.39 -1.13 -31.34
N GLU A 50 14.82 -0.21 -32.23
CA GLU A 50 16.15 -0.19 -32.88
C GLU A 50 17.27 0.45 -32.03
#